data_AF-A0A6P5RLX7-F1
#
_entry.id   AF-A0A6P5RLX7-F1
#
_cell.length_a   1.000
_cell.length_b   1.000
_cell.length_c   1.000
_cell.angle_alpha   90.00
_cell.angle_beta   90.00
_cell.angle_gamma   90.00
#
_symmetry.space_group_name_H-M   'P 1'
#
loop_
_entity.id
_entity.type
_entity.pdbx_description
1 polymer ?
#
loop_
_entity_poly.entity_id
_entity_poly.type
_entity_poly.pdbx_seq_one_letter_code
_entity_poly.pdbx_strand_id
1 'polypeptide(L)'
;MALTSGSNKKREKGTYIWEKENVRKKMPDFQLGSHTLKSHGVKVAKVHKYDWLILLLLAAVDITLNVIEPFHRFVGEEMMTDLKYPFHKDTIPFWAVPIYAVILPLVIFLLYYFFRKDVYDLHHAILGLFYSVLITLVITDSIKDAVGRPRPNFFWRCFPDGIGEFDPVSGNAMCNGDKKVIKEGHKSFPSGHTSISFAGLGFLAWYLSGKIKVFDRRGHSAKLCIAFLPLLCAALVGISRVDDYWHHWQDVFAGGLIGIIIASICYLQSFPLPNQHDGWAPHAYFSMLAAERNGGQSMSPATRANYSPDFTPQDTSPPPHQLLEEMETGRRY
;
A
#
# COMPACT_ATOMS: atom_id res chain seq x y z
N MET A 1 46.88 11.06 -62.31
CA MET A 1 45.60 11.04 -63.06
C MET A 1 44.76 9.91 -62.49
N ALA A 2 43.51 10.19 -62.15
CA ALA A 2 42.63 9.40 -61.28
C ALA A 2 42.02 8.14 -61.94
N LEU A 3 41.12 7.49 -61.16
CA LEU A 3 40.10 6.46 -61.49
C LEU A 3 40.45 5.06 -60.95
N THR A 4 39.66 4.33 -60.16
CA THR A 4 38.21 4.34 -59.91
C THR A 4 37.88 3.89 -58.46
N SER A 5 36.81 4.45 -57.90
CA SER A 5 36.15 4.06 -56.65
C SER A 5 34.70 3.74 -56.97
N GLY A 6 34.16 2.70 -56.32
CA GLY A 6 32.72 2.60 -56.10
C GLY A 6 32.06 1.30 -56.55
N SER A 7 32.13 0.26 -55.73
CA SER A 7 31.03 -0.72 -55.61
C SER A 7 31.20 -1.59 -54.36
N ASN A 8 30.75 -1.11 -53.20
CA ASN A 8 30.46 -2.02 -52.07
C ASN A 8 29.50 -1.48 -51.00
N LYS A 9 28.72 -0.43 -51.28
CA LYS A 9 27.85 0.22 -50.26
C LYS A 9 26.37 -0.19 -50.33
N LYS A 10 25.98 -1.06 -51.27
CA LYS A 10 24.57 -1.47 -51.46
C LYS A 10 24.20 -2.80 -50.78
N ARG A 11 25.17 -3.66 -50.44
CA ARG A 11 24.88 -4.99 -49.88
C ARG A 11 24.61 -4.97 -48.36
N GLU A 12 25.33 -4.13 -47.61
CA GLU A 12 25.15 -4.00 -46.16
C GLU A 12 23.80 -3.37 -45.76
N LYS A 13 23.29 -2.39 -46.53
CA LYS A 13 22.00 -1.76 -46.20
C LYS A 13 20.82 -2.73 -46.27
N GLY A 14 20.90 -3.78 -47.11
CA GLY A 14 19.87 -4.81 -47.21
C GLY A 14 19.80 -5.69 -45.95
N THR A 15 20.94 -6.08 -45.39
CA THR A 15 21.02 -6.92 -44.18
C THR A 15 20.55 -6.18 -42.93
N TYR A 16 20.94 -4.91 -42.75
CA TYR A 16 20.48 -4.12 -41.60
C TYR A 16 18.98 -3.80 -41.62
N ILE A 17 18.38 -3.70 -42.82
CA ILE A 17 16.93 -3.48 -42.96
C ILE A 17 16.17 -4.79 -42.73
N TRP A 18 16.63 -5.91 -43.29
CA TRP A 18 16.04 -7.23 -43.02
C TRP A 18 16.13 -7.65 -41.55
N GLU A 19 17.23 -7.33 -40.87
CA GLU A 19 17.39 -7.61 -39.44
C GLU A 19 16.53 -6.68 -38.57
N LYS A 20 16.37 -5.39 -38.93
CA LYS A 20 15.41 -4.51 -38.25
C LYS A 20 13.96 -4.88 -38.51
N GLU A 21 13.62 -5.40 -39.70
CA GLU A 21 12.26 -5.89 -40.00
C GLU A 21 11.97 -7.23 -39.31
N ASN A 22 12.95 -8.12 -39.17
CA ASN A 22 12.80 -9.37 -38.42
C ASN A 22 12.84 -9.17 -36.89
N VAL A 23 13.59 -8.19 -36.38
CA VAL A 23 13.54 -7.82 -34.94
C VAL A 23 12.23 -7.09 -34.61
N ARG A 24 11.62 -6.39 -35.57
CA ARG A 24 10.29 -5.77 -35.42
C ARG A 24 9.12 -6.76 -35.64
N LYS A 25 9.39 -7.96 -36.18
CA LYS A 25 8.44 -9.09 -36.28
C LYS A 25 8.78 -10.22 -35.32
N LYS A 26 8.66 -9.94 -34.02
CA LYS A 26 8.29 -10.88 -32.94
C LYS A 26 8.44 -10.15 -31.60
N MET A 27 7.55 -9.19 -31.36
CA MET A 27 6.95 -9.23 -30.02
C MET A 27 6.09 -10.48 -30.08
N PRO A 28 6.39 -11.54 -29.30
CA PRO A 28 5.36 -12.51 -29.07
C PRO A 28 4.22 -11.70 -28.47
N ASP A 29 3.09 -11.65 -29.16
CA ASP A 29 1.81 -11.64 -28.48
C ASP A 29 1.85 -12.86 -27.57
N PHE A 30 2.47 -12.69 -26.40
CA PHE A 30 2.33 -13.61 -25.30
C PHE A 30 0.84 -13.60 -25.11
N GLN A 31 0.18 -14.70 -25.49
CA GLN A 31 -1.16 -15.00 -25.06
C GLN A 31 -1.12 -14.89 -23.54
N LEU A 32 -1.39 -13.68 -23.05
CA LEU A 32 -1.58 -13.38 -21.65
C LEU A 32 -2.81 -14.21 -21.34
N GLY A 33 -2.60 -15.41 -20.79
CA GLY A 33 -3.69 -16.31 -20.46
C GLY A 33 -4.74 -15.50 -19.74
N SER A 34 -5.94 -15.38 -20.32
CA SER A 34 -7.01 -14.62 -19.68
C SER A 34 -7.49 -15.44 -18.49
N HIS A 35 -6.82 -15.30 -17.35
CA HIS A 35 -7.18 -15.97 -16.11
C HIS A 35 -8.35 -15.22 -15.48
N THR A 36 -9.53 -15.49 -16.02
CA THR A 36 -10.78 -14.88 -15.56
C THR A 36 -11.24 -15.49 -14.23
N LEU A 37 -12.15 -14.78 -13.54
CA LEU A 37 -12.86 -15.28 -12.36
C LEU A 37 -13.48 -16.68 -12.57
N LYS A 38 -13.99 -16.96 -13.78
CA LYS A 38 -14.63 -18.25 -14.10
C LYS A 38 -13.65 -19.40 -14.16
N SER A 39 -12.40 -19.17 -14.60
CA SER A 39 -11.42 -20.25 -14.75
C SER A 39 -10.60 -20.47 -13.49
N HIS A 40 -10.16 -19.40 -12.82
CA HIS A 40 -9.19 -19.49 -11.72
C HIS A 40 -9.66 -18.90 -10.39
N GLY A 41 -10.81 -18.21 -10.34
CA GLY A 41 -11.29 -17.52 -9.13
C GLY A 41 -11.49 -18.45 -7.94
N VAL A 42 -12.10 -19.62 -8.15
CA VAL A 42 -12.33 -20.61 -7.08
C VAL A 42 -11.01 -21.19 -6.56
N LYS A 43 -10.03 -21.40 -7.44
CA LYS A 43 -8.69 -21.89 -7.07
C LYS A 43 -7.98 -20.88 -6.16
N VAL A 44 -7.97 -19.61 -6.56
CA VAL A 44 -7.35 -18.53 -5.77
C VAL A 44 -8.03 -18.38 -4.41
N ALA A 45 -9.37 -18.30 -4.38
CA ALA A 45 -10.12 -18.18 -3.13
C ALA A 45 -9.86 -19.35 -2.16
N LYS A 46 -9.74 -20.58 -2.67
CA LYS A 46 -9.49 -21.76 -1.84
C LYS A 46 -8.07 -21.79 -1.26
N VAL A 47 -7.07 -21.32 -2.02
CA VAL A 47 -5.68 -21.20 -1.54
C VAL A 47 -5.59 -20.17 -0.42
N HIS A 48 -6.25 -19.02 -0.58
CA HIS A 48 -6.21 -17.91 0.37
C HIS A 48 -7.32 -17.95 1.43
N LYS A 49 -7.95 -19.12 1.68
CA LYS A 49 -9.09 -19.22 2.62
C LYS A 49 -8.76 -18.74 4.04
N TYR A 50 -7.52 -18.98 4.50
CA TYR A 50 -7.08 -18.55 5.83
C TYR A 50 -6.89 -17.05 5.91
N ASP A 51 -6.48 -16.42 4.80
CA ASP A 51 -6.33 -14.97 4.74
C ASP A 51 -7.69 -14.28 4.94
N TRP A 52 -8.73 -14.78 4.28
CA TRP A 52 -10.11 -14.29 4.49
C TRP A 52 -10.62 -14.52 5.91
N LEU A 53 -10.30 -15.67 6.53
CA LEU A 53 -10.67 -15.93 7.93
C LEU A 53 -9.96 -14.95 8.88
N ILE A 54 -8.69 -14.61 8.63
CA ILE A 54 -7.96 -13.62 9.42
C ILE A 54 -8.57 -12.23 9.25
N LEU A 55 -9.02 -11.84 8.05
CA LEU A 55 -9.73 -10.57 7.86
C LEU A 55 -11.02 -10.51 8.70
N LEU A 56 -11.79 -11.60 8.74
CA LEU A 56 -12.98 -11.67 9.60
C LEU A 56 -12.62 -11.56 11.09
N LEU A 57 -11.52 -12.19 11.50
CA LEU A 57 -11.02 -12.07 12.88
C LEU A 57 -10.58 -10.64 13.20
N LEU A 58 -9.84 -9.97 12.31
CA LEU A 58 -9.43 -8.58 12.50
C LEU A 58 -10.62 -7.65 12.63
N ALA A 59 -11.66 -7.83 11.79
CA ALA A 59 -12.90 -7.07 11.89
C ALA A 59 -13.63 -7.31 13.22
N ALA A 60 -13.66 -8.56 13.72
CA ALA A 60 -14.25 -8.88 15.01
C ALA A 60 -13.48 -8.25 16.19
N VAL A 61 -12.14 -8.24 16.11
CA VAL A 61 -11.27 -7.56 17.10
C VAL A 61 -11.55 -6.06 17.10
N ASP A 62 -11.62 -5.43 15.93
CA ASP A 62 -11.91 -3.99 15.79
C ASP A 62 -13.27 -3.59 16.38
N ILE A 63 -14.31 -4.38 16.10
CA ILE A 63 -15.64 -4.18 16.71
C ILE A 63 -15.55 -4.27 18.24
N THR A 64 -14.76 -5.22 18.76
CA THR A 64 -14.59 -5.38 20.21
C THR A 64 -13.87 -4.18 20.82
N LEU A 65 -12.81 -3.67 20.20
CA LEU A 65 -12.08 -2.48 20.63
C LEU A 65 -13.01 -1.24 20.72
N ASN A 66 -13.89 -1.06 19.74
CA ASN A 66 -14.84 0.06 19.75
C ASN A 66 -15.83 0.03 20.94
N VAL A 67 -16.13 -1.16 21.49
CA VAL A 67 -16.96 -1.32 22.68
C VAL A 67 -16.19 -1.02 23.97
N ILE A 68 -14.89 -1.30 24.02
CA ILE A 68 -14.04 -1.10 25.20
C ILE A 68 -13.99 0.38 25.60
N GLU A 69 -14.01 0.62 26.93
CA GLU A 69 -13.78 1.96 27.49
C GLU A 69 -12.28 2.29 27.44
N PRO A 70 -11.91 3.46 26.88
CA PRO A 70 -10.52 3.87 26.83
C PRO A 70 -9.99 4.19 28.23
N PHE A 71 -8.67 4.16 28.38
CA PHE A 71 -8.01 4.69 29.56
C PHE A 71 -8.43 6.14 29.81
N HIS A 72 -8.86 6.49 31.02
CA HIS A 72 -9.17 7.87 31.38
C HIS A 72 -7.92 8.54 31.92
N ARG A 73 -7.15 9.15 31.02
CA ARG A 73 -5.99 9.95 31.40
C ARG A 73 -6.44 11.13 32.26
N PHE A 74 -5.69 11.41 33.32
CA PHE A 74 -5.90 12.58 34.20
C PHE A 74 -6.01 13.88 33.41
N VAL A 75 -7.02 14.69 33.72
CA VAL A 75 -7.21 16.02 33.14
C VAL A 75 -7.48 17.02 34.27
N GLY A 76 -6.48 17.86 34.55
CA GLY A 76 -6.56 18.92 35.56
C GLY A 76 -7.11 20.24 35.03
N GLU A 77 -7.44 21.15 35.94
CA GLU A 77 -7.99 22.48 35.61
C GLU A 77 -7.05 23.29 34.71
N GLU A 78 -5.76 23.37 35.04
CA GLU A 78 -4.79 24.14 34.24
C GLU A 78 -4.67 23.60 32.80
N MET A 79 -4.79 22.28 32.62
CA MET A 79 -4.75 21.62 31.32
C MET A 79 -5.98 21.93 30.46
N MET A 80 -7.10 22.33 31.06
CA MET A 80 -8.33 22.60 30.31
C MET A 80 -8.22 23.82 29.40
N THR A 81 -7.26 24.72 29.65
CA THR A 81 -7.01 25.87 28.78
C THR A 81 -6.73 25.44 27.34
N ASP A 82 -5.94 24.39 27.15
CA ASP A 82 -5.58 23.83 25.83
C ASP A 82 -6.66 22.87 25.27
N LEU A 83 -7.69 22.56 26.06
CA LEU A 83 -8.76 21.61 25.73
C LEU A 83 -10.14 22.29 25.58
N LYS A 84 -10.16 23.63 25.51
CA LYS A 84 -11.37 24.46 25.43
C LYS A 84 -11.71 24.93 24.01
N TYR A 85 -11.09 24.35 22.99
CA TYR A 85 -11.43 24.69 21.60
C TYR A 85 -12.90 24.41 21.28
N PRO A 86 -13.53 25.19 20.38
CA PRO A 86 -14.94 25.03 20.06
C PRO A 86 -15.31 23.61 19.62
N PHE A 87 -16.44 23.12 20.12
CA PHE A 87 -16.96 21.81 19.70
C PHE A 87 -17.83 21.95 18.45
N HIS A 88 -17.22 21.74 17.29
CA HIS A 88 -17.89 21.74 15.98
C HIS A 88 -18.16 20.33 15.46
N LYS A 89 -19.12 20.22 14.53
CA LYS A 89 -19.37 18.97 13.78
C LYS A 89 -18.21 18.69 12.84
N ASP A 90 -17.95 17.42 12.58
CA ASP A 90 -16.95 16.98 11.61
C ASP A 90 -17.26 17.48 10.19
N THR A 91 -16.29 18.12 9.54
CA THR A 91 -16.27 18.38 8.10
C THR A 91 -16.33 17.07 7.31
N ILE A 92 -15.53 16.07 7.72
CA ILE A 92 -15.55 14.73 7.13
C ILE A 92 -16.13 13.74 8.16
N PRO A 93 -17.40 13.33 8.02
CA PRO A 93 -17.99 12.38 8.94
C PRO A 93 -17.33 11.01 8.77
N PHE A 94 -17.26 10.24 9.86
CA PHE A 94 -16.54 8.96 9.86
C PHE A 94 -17.06 7.97 8.80
N TRP A 95 -18.36 7.94 8.52
CA TRP A 95 -18.97 7.07 7.49
C TRP A 95 -18.50 7.40 6.05
N ALA A 96 -17.98 8.61 5.80
CA ALA A 96 -17.42 8.96 4.50
C ALA A 96 -16.06 8.30 4.28
N VAL A 97 -15.32 7.97 5.35
CA VAL A 97 -13.95 7.43 5.27
C VAL A 97 -13.90 6.12 4.47
N PRO A 98 -14.72 5.10 4.77
CA PRO A 98 -14.73 3.86 3.98
C PRO A 98 -15.10 4.05 2.50
N ILE A 99 -15.88 5.10 2.17
CA ILE A 99 -16.32 5.33 0.77
C ILE A 99 -15.10 5.65 -0.11
N TYR A 100 -14.27 6.60 0.28
CA TYR A 100 -13.09 6.94 -0.53
C TYR A 100 -11.88 6.06 -0.22
N ALA A 101 -11.71 5.55 1.00
CA ALA A 101 -10.55 4.75 1.36
C ALA A 101 -10.68 3.26 0.95
N VAL A 102 -11.90 2.76 0.74
CA VAL A 102 -12.14 1.35 0.37
C VAL A 102 -12.90 1.25 -0.94
N ILE A 103 -14.09 1.85 -1.04
CA ILE A 103 -14.96 1.67 -2.21
C ILE A 103 -14.32 2.23 -3.48
N LEU A 104 -13.73 3.43 -3.42
CA LEU A 104 -13.02 4.02 -4.56
C LEU A 104 -11.87 3.13 -5.08
N PRO A 105 -10.92 2.66 -4.25
CA PRO A 105 -9.92 1.68 -4.69
C PRO A 105 -10.53 0.40 -5.29
N LEU A 106 -11.57 -0.16 -4.68
CA LEU A 106 -12.24 -1.37 -5.21
C LEU A 106 -12.79 -1.14 -6.62
N VAL A 107 -13.41 0.02 -6.88
CA VAL A 107 -13.88 0.40 -8.22
C VAL A 107 -12.71 0.46 -9.20
N ILE A 108 -11.58 1.06 -8.81
CA ILE A 108 -10.39 1.15 -9.66
C ILE A 108 -9.82 -0.25 -9.98
N PHE A 109 -9.75 -1.15 -9.00
CA PHE A 109 -9.26 -2.52 -9.21
C PHE A 109 -10.19 -3.30 -10.13
N LEU A 110 -11.51 -3.15 -9.97
CA LEU A 110 -12.50 -3.77 -10.85
C LEU A 110 -12.38 -3.25 -12.29
N LEU A 111 -12.25 -1.93 -12.47
CA LEU A 111 -12.01 -1.33 -13.80
C LEU A 111 -10.73 -1.91 -14.44
N TYR A 112 -9.62 -1.97 -13.69
CA TYR A 112 -8.38 -2.59 -14.18
C TYR A 112 -8.58 -4.06 -14.58
N TYR A 113 -9.30 -4.84 -13.76
CA TYR A 113 -9.67 -6.21 -14.09
C TYR A 113 -10.52 -6.31 -15.36
N PHE A 114 -11.47 -5.39 -15.60
CA PHE A 114 -12.26 -5.42 -16.83
C PHE A 114 -11.41 -5.24 -18.09
N PHE A 115 -10.32 -4.45 -18.02
CA PHE A 115 -9.39 -4.24 -19.12
C PHE A 115 -8.36 -5.38 -19.28
N ARG A 116 -7.83 -5.91 -18.17
CA ARG A 116 -6.71 -6.88 -18.20
C ARG A 116 -7.12 -8.33 -18.03
N LYS A 117 -8.31 -8.58 -17.47
CA LYS A 117 -8.87 -9.90 -17.18
C LYS A 117 -7.93 -10.80 -16.35
N ASP A 118 -7.23 -10.20 -15.40
CA ASP A 118 -6.30 -10.88 -14.49
C ASP A 118 -6.92 -11.01 -13.08
N VAL A 119 -7.40 -12.21 -12.74
CA VAL A 119 -8.01 -12.48 -11.43
C VAL A 119 -7.00 -12.48 -10.29
N TYR A 120 -5.73 -12.81 -10.56
CA TYR A 120 -4.71 -12.85 -9.51
C TYR A 120 -4.41 -11.44 -9.03
N ASP A 121 -4.31 -10.49 -9.97
CA ASP A 121 -4.17 -9.08 -9.65
C ASP A 121 -5.36 -8.56 -8.84
N LEU A 122 -6.59 -8.79 -9.32
CA LEU A 122 -7.80 -8.34 -8.63
C LEU A 122 -7.87 -8.90 -7.21
N HIS A 123 -7.61 -10.19 -7.04
CA HIS A 123 -7.67 -10.84 -5.74
C HIS A 123 -6.67 -10.25 -4.76
N HIS A 124 -5.40 -10.14 -5.16
CA HIS A 124 -4.34 -9.64 -4.28
C HIS A 124 -4.49 -8.14 -4.01
N ALA A 125 -5.02 -7.36 -4.95
CA ALA A 125 -5.34 -5.95 -4.73
C ALA A 125 -6.47 -5.79 -3.69
N ILE A 126 -7.55 -6.57 -3.78
CA ILE A 126 -8.65 -6.55 -2.80
C ILE A 126 -8.17 -7.04 -1.43
N LEU A 127 -7.46 -8.16 -1.40
CA LEU A 127 -6.97 -8.75 -0.17
C LEU A 127 -6.00 -7.81 0.55
N GLY A 128 -5.02 -7.26 -0.19
CA GLY A 128 -4.04 -6.30 0.35
C GLY A 128 -4.68 -5.01 0.85
N LEU A 129 -5.71 -4.49 0.15
CA LEU A 129 -6.47 -3.32 0.61
C LEU A 129 -7.18 -3.58 1.94
N PHE A 130 -7.89 -4.71 2.05
CA PHE A 130 -8.60 -5.04 3.29
C PHE A 130 -7.64 -5.30 4.46
N TYR A 131 -6.51 -5.96 4.22
CA TYR A 131 -5.48 -6.10 5.26
C TYR A 131 -4.91 -4.76 5.67
N SER A 132 -4.58 -3.89 4.71
CA SER A 132 -4.09 -2.55 4.99
C SER A 132 -5.02 -1.79 5.93
N VAL A 133 -6.32 -1.75 5.60
CA VAL A 133 -7.32 -1.02 6.38
C VAL A 133 -7.60 -1.68 7.72
N LEU A 134 -7.84 -2.99 7.79
CA LEU A 134 -8.21 -3.67 9.02
C LEU A 134 -7.06 -3.78 10.03
N ILE A 135 -5.82 -3.99 9.57
CA ILE A 135 -4.65 -3.95 10.47
C ILE A 135 -4.49 -2.53 11.02
N THR A 136 -4.61 -1.50 10.17
CA THR A 136 -4.53 -0.10 10.63
C THR A 136 -5.62 0.26 11.63
N LEU A 137 -6.86 -0.21 11.42
CA LEU A 137 -7.98 -0.03 12.34
C LEU A 137 -7.67 -0.62 13.71
N VAL A 138 -7.32 -1.91 13.76
CA VAL A 138 -6.98 -2.61 15.02
C VAL A 138 -5.84 -1.91 15.76
N ILE A 139 -4.76 -1.54 15.06
CA ILE A 139 -3.62 -0.85 15.69
C ILE A 139 -4.06 0.53 16.22
N THR A 140 -4.80 1.29 15.42
CA THR A 140 -5.22 2.65 15.78
C THR A 140 -6.14 2.64 16.99
N ASP A 141 -7.15 1.77 16.99
CA ASP A 141 -8.14 1.71 18.06
C ASP A 141 -7.54 1.12 19.34
N SER A 142 -6.64 0.14 19.23
CA SER A 142 -5.87 -0.35 20.38
C SER A 142 -5.05 0.76 21.03
N ILE A 143 -4.38 1.62 20.24
CA ILE A 143 -3.59 2.73 20.77
C ILE A 143 -4.50 3.80 21.38
N LYS A 144 -5.65 4.12 20.76
CA LYS A 144 -6.63 5.06 21.31
C LYS A 144 -7.09 4.64 22.69
N ASP A 145 -7.46 3.37 22.84
CA ASP A 145 -7.95 2.82 24.09
C ASP A 145 -6.85 2.77 25.15
N ALA A 146 -5.61 2.47 24.78
CA ALA A 146 -4.48 2.45 25.70
C ALA A 146 -4.04 3.85 26.16
N VAL A 147 -4.04 4.85 25.26
CA VAL A 147 -3.48 6.17 25.53
C VAL A 147 -4.49 7.11 26.21
N GLY A 148 -5.77 7.07 25.81
CA GLY A 148 -6.79 7.84 26.51
C GLY A 148 -6.66 9.37 26.39
N ARG A 149 -5.96 9.86 25.35
CA ARG A 149 -5.64 11.29 25.21
C ARG A 149 -6.93 12.11 24.99
N PRO A 150 -7.19 13.14 25.81
CA PRO A 150 -8.30 14.05 25.58
C PRO A 150 -8.13 14.85 24.28
N ARG A 151 -9.23 15.07 23.56
CA ARG A 151 -9.29 15.88 22.33
C ARG A 151 -9.17 17.39 22.64
N PRO A 152 -8.78 18.23 21.67
CA PRO A 152 -8.70 19.69 21.86
C PRO A 152 -10.02 20.35 22.28
N ASN A 153 -11.16 19.70 22.02
CA ASN A 153 -12.49 20.16 22.40
C ASN A 153 -13.09 19.40 23.61
N PHE A 154 -12.24 18.76 24.43
CA PHE A 154 -12.67 17.93 25.56
C PHE A 154 -13.49 18.69 26.61
N PHE A 155 -13.18 19.95 26.88
CA PHE A 155 -13.89 20.77 27.86
C PHE A 155 -15.40 20.78 27.61
N TRP A 156 -15.83 21.06 26.38
CA TRP A 156 -17.25 21.14 26.00
C TRP A 156 -17.95 19.77 25.95
N ARG A 157 -17.18 18.69 25.87
CA ARG A 157 -17.70 17.32 25.97
C ARG A 157 -17.93 16.93 27.43
N CYS A 158 -17.02 17.35 28.30
CA CYS A 158 -17.03 17.07 29.73
C CYS A 158 -18.06 17.93 30.48
N PHE A 159 -18.11 19.23 30.16
CA PHE A 159 -18.94 20.27 30.79
C PHE A 159 -19.80 21.01 29.75
N PRO A 160 -20.94 20.44 29.31
CA PRO A 160 -21.81 21.07 28.32
C PRO A 160 -22.48 22.35 28.82
N ASP A 161 -22.55 22.56 30.13
CA ASP A 161 -23.00 23.79 30.81
C ASP A 161 -21.91 24.88 30.88
N GLY A 162 -20.66 24.52 30.54
CA GLY A 162 -19.52 25.42 30.57
C GLY A 162 -18.94 25.67 31.96
N ILE A 163 -19.37 24.91 32.97
CA ILE A 163 -18.90 25.03 34.36
C ILE A 163 -17.92 23.88 34.63
N GLY A 164 -16.65 24.22 34.83
CA GLY A 164 -15.62 23.22 35.12
C GLY A 164 -15.67 22.79 36.58
N GLU A 165 -16.01 21.53 36.83
CA GLU A 165 -15.97 20.91 38.16
C GLU A 165 -14.79 19.96 38.28
N PHE A 166 -13.97 20.13 39.33
CA PHE A 166 -12.78 19.33 39.57
C PHE A 166 -12.83 18.74 40.98
N ASP A 167 -12.35 17.51 41.08
CA ASP A 167 -12.26 16.81 42.36
C ASP A 167 -11.26 17.54 43.28
N PRO A 168 -11.65 17.91 44.52
CA PRO A 168 -10.82 18.75 45.39
C PRO A 168 -9.56 18.06 45.92
N VAL A 169 -9.45 16.73 45.78
CA VAL A 169 -8.31 15.94 46.29
C VAL A 169 -7.34 15.60 45.17
N SER A 170 -7.85 15.07 44.07
CA SER A 170 -7.08 14.63 42.91
C SER A 170 -6.87 15.72 41.87
N GLY A 171 -7.72 16.75 41.85
CA GLY A 171 -7.73 17.79 40.83
C GLY A 171 -8.27 17.33 39.47
N ASN A 172 -8.83 16.11 39.39
CA ASN A 172 -9.29 15.54 38.13
C ASN A 172 -10.67 16.09 37.74
N ALA A 173 -10.90 16.28 36.43
CA ALA A 173 -12.17 16.73 35.90
C ALA A 173 -13.32 15.76 36.22
N MET A 174 -14.41 16.30 36.78
CA MET A 174 -15.64 15.56 37.09
C MET A 174 -16.70 15.82 36.02
N CYS A 175 -16.62 15.09 34.90
CA CYS A 175 -17.51 15.34 33.77
C CYS A 175 -18.99 15.05 34.09
N ASN A 176 -19.88 15.95 33.68
CA ASN A 176 -21.34 15.86 33.81
C ASN A 176 -22.07 15.70 32.45
N GLY A 177 -21.32 15.67 31.33
CA GLY A 177 -21.85 15.46 29.98
C GLY A 177 -22.28 14.02 29.63
N ASP A 178 -22.65 13.82 28.36
CA ASP A 178 -23.03 12.49 27.84
C ASP A 178 -21.82 11.54 27.82
N LYS A 179 -21.97 10.38 28.48
CA LYS A 179 -20.94 9.33 28.58
C LYS A 179 -20.34 8.93 27.23
N LYS A 180 -21.14 8.83 26.17
CA LYS A 180 -20.65 8.48 24.82
C LYS A 180 -19.80 9.59 24.22
N VAL A 181 -20.20 10.84 24.44
CA VAL A 181 -19.48 12.03 23.94
C VAL A 181 -18.17 12.23 24.70
N ILE A 182 -18.17 11.95 26.01
CA ILE A 182 -16.97 11.97 26.87
C ILE A 182 -16.01 10.84 26.48
N LYS A 183 -16.52 9.60 26.32
CA LYS A 183 -15.75 8.46 25.84
C LYS A 183 -15.02 8.79 24.54
N GLU A 184 -15.73 9.35 23.56
CA GLU A 184 -15.14 9.80 22.30
C GLU A 184 -14.13 10.94 22.48
N GLY A 185 -14.32 11.77 23.50
CA GLY A 185 -13.41 12.82 23.92
C GLY A 185 -12.04 12.30 24.38
N HIS A 186 -11.96 11.09 24.92
CA HIS A 186 -10.71 10.44 25.34
C HIS A 186 -9.99 9.67 24.22
N LYS A 187 -10.56 9.58 23.03
CA LYS A 187 -9.98 8.82 21.90
C LYS A 187 -9.25 9.71 20.89
N SER A 188 -8.43 10.67 21.34
CA SER A 188 -7.74 11.60 20.42
C SER A 188 -6.56 10.95 19.68
N PHE A 189 -5.66 10.24 20.35
CA PHE A 189 -4.42 9.78 19.74
C PHE A 189 -4.46 8.28 19.39
N PRO A 190 -4.08 7.86 18.17
CA PRO A 190 -3.87 8.67 16.95
C PRO A 190 -5.20 8.97 16.23
N SER A 191 -5.16 9.72 15.13
CA SER A 191 -6.36 10.02 14.32
C SER A 191 -6.85 8.79 13.54
N GLY A 192 -8.11 8.39 13.76
CA GLY A 192 -8.76 7.27 13.06
C GLY A 192 -9.06 7.60 11.59
N HIS A 193 -9.68 8.76 11.33
CA HIS A 193 -9.91 9.24 9.96
C HIS A 193 -8.62 9.29 9.14
N THR A 194 -7.55 9.82 9.73
CA THR A 194 -6.28 9.99 9.01
C THR A 194 -5.63 8.63 8.73
N SER A 195 -5.52 7.76 9.74
CA SER A 195 -4.87 6.46 9.59
C SER A 195 -5.54 5.58 8.55
N ILE A 196 -6.87 5.45 8.59
CA ILE A 196 -7.64 4.68 7.61
C ILE A 196 -7.50 5.28 6.20
N SER A 197 -7.53 6.61 6.09
CA SER A 197 -7.35 7.29 4.80
C SER A 197 -5.99 6.98 4.18
N PHE A 198 -4.91 7.07 4.97
CA PHE A 198 -3.57 6.73 4.50
C PHE A 198 -3.40 5.22 4.25
N ALA A 199 -4.08 4.35 4.99
CA ALA A 199 -4.06 2.92 4.75
C ALA A 199 -4.71 2.54 3.40
N GLY A 200 -5.90 3.07 3.13
CA GLY A 200 -6.65 2.78 1.90
C GLY A 200 -6.10 3.50 0.67
N LEU A 201 -5.99 4.83 0.75
CA LEU A 201 -5.50 5.65 -0.36
C LEU A 201 -3.99 5.51 -0.57
N GLY A 202 -3.22 5.23 0.47
CA GLY A 202 -1.80 4.89 0.34
C GLY A 202 -1.59 3.56 -0.37
N PHE A 203 -2.41 2.54 -0.07
CA PHE A 203 -2.39 1.29 -0.83
C PHE A 203 -2.75 1.52 -2.30
N LEU A 204 -3.76 2.36 -2.57
CA LEU A 204 -4.12 2.76 -3.94
C LEU A 204 -2.96 3.48 -4.65
N ALA A 205 -2.26 4.38 -3.97
CA ALA A 205 -1.09 5.09 -4.50
C ALA A 205 0.02 4.10 -4.90
N TRP A 206 0.31 3.11 -4.06
CA TRP A 206 1.25 2.03 -4.37
C TRP A 206 0.79 1.20 -5.57
N TYR A 207 -0.47 0.78 -5.58
CA TYR A 207 -1.05 0.00 -6.68
C TYR A 207 -0.94 0.75 -8.02
N LEU A 208 -1.39 2.01 -8.06
CA LEU A 208 -1.28 2.85 -9.25
C LEU A 208 0.18 2.99 -9.69
N SER A 209 1.10 3.16 -8.74
CA SER A 209 2.54 3.31 -9.01
C SER A 209 3.11 2.11 -9.78
N GLY A 210 2.73 0.89 -9.38
CA GLY A 210 3.09 -0.35 -10.08
C GLY A 210 2.44 -0.44 -11.46
N LYS A 211 1.15 -0.12 -11.57
CA LYS A 211 0.39 -0.26 -12.83
C LYS A 211 0.83 0.69 -13.94
N ILE A 212 1.09 1.96 -13.61
CA ILE A 212 1.51 2.97 -14.60
C ILE A 212 3.03 3.02 -14.78
N LYS A 213 3.77 2.18 -14.04
CA LYS A 213 5.24 2.12 -14.00
C LYS A 213 5.82 3.53 -13.80
N VAL A 214 5.52 4.14 -12.65
CA VAL A 214 5.96 5.52 -12.31
C VAL A 214 7.47 5.65 -12.43
N PHE A 215 8.21 4.65 -11.97
CA PHE A 215 9.67 4.64 -11.94
C PHE A 215 10.29 3.94 -13.15
N ASP A 216 9.68 4.03 -14.34
CA ASP A 216 10.20 3.45 -15.59
C ASP A 216 11.49 4.11 -16.13
N ARG A 217 12.11 5.00 -15.35
CA ARG A 217 13.30 5.81 -15.68
C ARG A 217 13.15 6.70 -16.92
N ARG A 218 11.93 6.87 -17.45
CA ARG A 218 11.65 7.73 -18.61
C ARG A 218 11.37 9.19 -18.24
N GLY A 219 11.20 9.49 -16.95
CA GLY A 219 11.07 10.87 -16.45
C GLY A 219 9.71 11.54 -16.69
N HIS A 220 8.63 10.78 -16.91
CA HIS A 220 7.29 11.35 -17.10
C HIS A 220 6.63 11.78 -15.77
N SER A 221 6.78 13.05 -15.39
CA SER A 221 6.26 13.59 -14.11
C SER A 221 4.75 13.48 -13.94
N ALA A 222 3.96 13.43 -15.03
CA ALA A 222 2.51 13.26 -14.95
C ALA A 222 2.10 11.96 -14.22
N LYS A 223 2.89 10.89 -14.36
CA LYS A 223 2.65 9.61 -13.66
C LYS A 223 2.78 9.78 -12.14
N LEU A 224 3.72 10.62 -11.71
CA LEU A 224 3.95 10.94 -10.31
C LEU A 224 2.72 11.65 -9.72
N CYS A 225 2.19 12.66 -10.43
CA CYS A 225 0.99 13.37 -9.98
C CYS A 225 -0.21 12.43 -9.77
N ILE A 226 -0.43 11.47 -10.68
CA ILE A 226 -1.49 10.47 -10.56
C ILE A 226 -1.29 9.58 -9.33
N ALA A 227 -0.06 9.14 -9.07
CA ALA A 227 0.26 8.29 -7.92
C ALA A 227 0.18 9.04 -6.58
N PHE A 228 0.50 10.33 -6.54
CA PHE A 228 0.44 11.15 -5.33
C PHE A 228 -0.94 11.72 -5.02
N LEU A 229 -1.84 11.79 -6.01
CA LEU A 229 -3.19 12.33 -5.81
C LEU A 229 -3.97 11.64 -4.66
N PRO A 230 -3.99 10.29 -4.54
CA PRO A 230 -4.61 9.64 -3.39
C PRO A 230 -3.99 10.05 -2.04
N LEU A 231 -2.67 10.24 -1.98
CA LEU A 231 -1.98 10.68 -0.76
C LEU A 231 -2.33 12.13 -0.39
N LEU A 232 -2.48 13.00 -1.40
CA LEU A 232 -2.96 14.37 -1.18
C LEU A 232 -4.38 14.37 -0.60
N CYS A 233 -5.29 13.56 -1.14
CA CYS A 233 -6.63 13.40 -0.59
C CYS A 233 -6.59 12.93 0.88
N ALA A 234 -5.76 11.93 1.20
CA ALA A 234 -5.59 11.46 2.58
C ALA A 234 -5.06 12.55 3.52
N ALA A 235 -4.10 13.36 3.05
CA ALA A 235 -3.56 14.48 3.80
C ALA A 235 -4.62 15.55 4.08
N LEU A 236 -5.47 15.88 3.09
CA LEU A 236 -6.57 16.84 3.27
C LEU A 236 -7.62 16.36 4.27
N VAL A 237 -7.92 15.06 4.30
CA VAL A 237 -8.76 14.47 5.37
C VAL A 237 -8.10 14.70 6.73
N GLY A 238 -6.79 14.45 6.85
CA GLY A 238 -6.06 14.69 8.09
C GLY A 238 -6.06 16.15 8.52
N ILE A 239 -5.86 17.08 7.60
CA ILE A 239 -5.90 18.53 7.87
C ILE A 239 -7.27 18.94 8.41
N SER A 240 -8.36 18.44 7.82
CA SER A 240 -9.72 18.73 8.33
C SER A 240 -9.92 18.33 9.79
N ARG A 241 -9.15 17.36 10.31
CA ARG A 241 -9.25 16.94 11.72
C ARG A 241 -8.63 17.96 12.68
N VAL A 242 -7.61 18.67 12.21
CA VAL A 242 -6.98 19.77 12.95
C VAL A 242 -7.86 21.00 12.86
N ASP A 243 -8.36 21.34 11.66
CA ASP A 243 -9.21 22.51 11.42
C ASP A 243 -10.50 22.46 12.23
N ASP A 244 -11.10 21.27 12.38
CA ASP A 244 -12.32 21.09 13.17
C ASP A 244 -12.04 20.93 14.70
N TYR A 245 -10.78 21.01 15.14
CA TYR A 245 -10.35 20.78 16.53
C TYR A 245 -10.70 19.40 17.11
N TRP A 246 -10.85 18.39 16.24
CA TRP A 246 -11.07 17.02 16.67
C TRP A 246 -9.77 16.35 17.09
N HIS A 247 -8.64 16.73 16.48
CA HIS A 247 -7.35 16.11 16.72
C HIS A 247 -6.25 17.16 16.83
N HIS A 248 -5.25 16.85 17.64
CA HIS A 248 -3.99 17.59 17.60
C HIS A 248 -3.21 17.19 16.36
N TRP A 249 -2.32 18.06 15.87
CA TRP A 249 -1.51 17.76 14.69
C TRP A 249 -0.65 16.49 14.87
N GLN A 250 -0.21 16.16 16.10
CA GLN A 250 0.55 14.93 16.37
C GLN A 250 -0.31 13.68 16.14
N ASP A 251 -1.59 13.75 16.50
CA ASP A 251 -2.53 12.63 16.30
C ASP A 251 -2.70 12.34 14.81
N VAL A 252 -2.76 13.40 14.00
CA VAL A 252 -2.85 13.33 12.53
C VAL A 252 -1.56 12.80 11.92
N PHE A 253 -0.40 13.33 12.33
CA PHE A 253 0.89 12.87 11.84
C PHE A 253 1.15 11.39 12.15
N ALA A 254 0.92 10.98 13.40
CA ALA A 254 1.06 9.58 13.81
C ALA A 254 0.07 8.67 13.09
N GLY A 255 -1.18 9.10 12.93
CA GLY A 255 -2.19 8.36 12.17
C GLY A 255 -1.77 8.15 10.71
N GLY A 256 -1.30 9.21 10.04
CA GLY A 256 -0.78 9.11 8.68
C GLY A 256 0.42 8.17 8.55
N LEU A 257 1.35 8.22 9.50
CA LEU A 257 2.51 7.33 9.56
C LEU A 257 2.11 5.86 9.72
N ILE A 258 1.20 5.55 10.64
CA ILE A 258 0.67 4.19 10.83
C ILE A 258 0.03 3.71 9.52
N GLY A 259 -0.87 4.49 8.94
CA GLY A 259 -1.58 4.11 7.71
C GLY A 259 -0.63 3.84 6.54
N ILE A 260 0.34 4.73 6.29
CA ILE A 260 1.23 4.58 5.13
C ILE A 260 2.23 3.41 5.30
N ILE A 261 2.72 3.16 6.53
CA ILE A 261 3.61 2.04 6.81
C ILE A 261 2.88 0.72 6.57
N ILE A 262 1.69 0.56 7.15
CA ILE A 262 0.89 -0.67 7.02
C ILE A 262 0.47 -0.89 5.56
N ALA A 263 0.06 0.17 4.84
CA ALA A 263 -0.23 0.09 3.41
C ALA A 263 0.96 -0.40 2.60
N SER A 264 2.16 0.12 2.91
CA SER A 264 3.40 -0.26 2.23
C SER A 264 3.73 -1.73 2.47
N ILE A 265 3.63 -2.21 3.72
CA ILE A 265 3.88 -3.62 4.06
C ILE A 265 2.89 -4.54 3.35
N CYS A 266 1.59 -4.22 3.41
CA CYS A 266 0.54 -5.05 2.79
C CYS A 266 0.67 -5.09 1.27
N TYR A 267 1.04 -3.96 0.65
CA TYR A 267 1.34 -3.91 -0.78
C TYR A 267 2.53 -4.80 -1.12
N LEU A 268 3.67 -4.61 -0.44
CA LEU A 268 4.91 -5.33 -0.72
C LEU A 268 4.84 -6.84 -0.44
N GLN A 269 3.93 -7.27 0.44
CA GLN A 269 3.67 -8.69 0.65
C GLN A 269 3.06 -9.37 -0.59
N SER A 270 2.29 -8.64 -1.39
CA SER A 270 1.59 -9.19 -2.56
C SER A 270 2.21 -8.78 -3.90
N PHE A 271 2.86 -7.62 -3.95
CA PHE A 271 3.36 -6.98 -5.15
C PHE A 271 4.85 -6.59 -5.03
N PRO A 272 5.63 -6.75 -6.10
CA PRO A 272 6.99 -6.25 -6.15
C PRO A 272 7.06 -4.72 -6.11
N LEU A 273 8.26 -4.21 -5.84
CA LEU A 273 8.52 -2.77 -5.85
C LEU A 273 8.19 -2.18 -7.23
N PRO A 274 7.55 -1.00 -7.32
CA PRO A 274 7.18 -0.38 -8.59
C PRO A 274 8.34 -0.06 -9.55
N ASN A 275 9.58 -0.02 -9.05
CA ASN A 275 10.80 0.18 -9.87
C ASN A 275 11.34 -1.13 -10.46
N GLN A 276 10.87 -2.29 -10.00
CA GLN A 276 11.29 -3.57 -10.57
C GLN A 276 10.59 -3.81 -11.90
N HIS A 277 11.26 -4.56 -12.80
CA HIS A 277 10.72 -4.91 -14.12
C HIS A 277 9.33 -5.58 -14.04
N ASP A 278 9.14 -6.35 -12.98
CA ASP A 278 7.95 -7.14 -12.68
C ASP A 278 6.93 -6.41 -11.79
N GLY A 279 7.17 -5.13 -11.48
CA GLY A 279 6.33 -4.23 -10.65
C GLY A 279 4.87 -4.07 -11.08
N TRP A 280 4.48 -4.64 -12.22
CA TRP A 280 3.15 -4.50 -12.82
C TRP A 280 2.17 -5.62 -12.45
N ALA A 281 2.63 -6.74 -11.88
CA ALA A 281 1.80 -7.90 -11.52
C ALA A 281 2.16 -8.45 -10.13
N PRO A 282 1.23 -9.12 -9.43
CA PRO A 282 1.51 -9.70 -8.12
C PRO A 282 2.48 -10.89 -8.22
N HIS A 283 3.16 -11.22 -7.11
CA HIS A 283 4.09 -12.36 -7.05
C HIS A 283 3.42 -13.68 -7.47
N ALA A 284 2.15 -13.89 -7.07
CA ALA A 284 1.38 -15.07 -7.42
C ALA A 284 1.19 -15.28 -8.93
N TYR A 285 1.13 -14.19 -9.71
CA TYR A 285 1.01 -14.28 -11.16
C TYR A 285 2.27 -14.92 -11.78
N PHE A 286 3.45 -14.51 -11.34
CA PHE A 286 4.72 -15.06 -11.84
C PHE A 286 4.94 -16.51 -11.38
N SER A 287 4.59 -16.83 -10.14
CA SER A 287 4.64 -18.22 -9.64
C SER A 287 3.72 -19.15 -10.44
N MET A 288 2.54 -18.67 -10.81
CA MET A 288 1.61 -19.43 -11.64
C MET A 288 2.15 -19.64 -13.06
N LEU A 289 2.69 -18.59 -13.70
CA LEU A 289 3.30 -18.72 -15.03
C LEU A 289 4.47 -19.72 -15.04
N ALA A 290 5.30 -19.71 -13.98
CA ALA A 290 6.37 -20.68 -13.82
C ALA A 290 5.83 -22.11 -13.66
N ALA A 291 4.76 -22.29 -12.90
CA ALA A 291 4.12 -23.60 -12.71
C ALA A 291 3.48 -24.14 -14.00
N GLU A 292 2.83 -23.28 -14.81
CA GLU A 292 2.28 -23.69 -16.12
C GLU A 292 3.38 -24.06 -17.09
N ARG A 293 4.48 -23.31 -17.12
CA ARG A 293 5.65 -23.63 -17.97
C ARG A 293 6.26 -24.98 -17.61
N ASN A 294 6.40 -25.27 -16.32
CA ASN A 294 6.95 -26.54 -15.84
C ASN A 294 5.97 -27.71 -16.03
N GLY A 295 4.66 -27.48 -15.86
CA GLY A 295 3.62 -28.48 -16.11
C GLY A 295 3.45 -28.82 -17.60
N GLY A 296 3.59 -27.83 -18.49
CA GLY A 296 3.56 -28.04 -19.94
C GLY A 296 4.76 -28.82 -20.49
N GLN A 297 5.90 -28.79 -19.81
CA GLN A 297 7.07 -29.62 -20.15
C GLN A 297 6.92 -31.09 -19.72
N SER A 298 5.94 -31.43 -18.87
CA SER A 298 5.66 -32.80 -18.44
C SER A 298 4.86 -33.64 -19.46
N MET A 299 4.50 -33.09 -20.64
CA MET A 299 3.69 -33.77 -21.67
C MET A 299 4.35 -33.85 -23.05
N SER A 300 5.68 -33.99 -23.13
CA SER A 300 6.35 -34.43 -24.36
C SER A 300 7.18 -35.69 -24.12
N PRO A 301 6.71 -36.89 -24.54
CA PRO A 301 7.51 -38.10 -24.57
C PRO A 301 8.37 -38.18 -25.84
N ALA A 302 9.03 -37.08 -26.20
CA ALA A 302 9.94 -37.06 -27.34
C ALA A 302 11.02 -35.99 -27.13
N THR A 303 11.98 -36.27 -26.25
CA THR A 303 13.43 -36.05 -26.43
C THR A 303 14.12 -36.54 -25.15
N ARG A 304 14.21 -37.87 -25.00
CA ARG A 304 15.07 -38.50 -23.99
C ARG A 304 16.14 -39.31 -24.71
N ALA A 305 17.05 -38.60 -25.37
CA ALA A 305 18.35 -39.13 -25.75
C ALA A 305 19.30 -37.94 -25.99
N ASN A 306 20.48 -38.04 -25.38
CA ASN A 306 21.62 -37.13 -25.47
C ASN A 306 21.56 -35.84 -24.62
N TYR A 307 21.78 -36.00 -23.32
CA TYR A 307 22.62 -35.03 -22.60
C TYR A 307 23.46 -35.76 -21.54
N SER A 308 24.78 -35.77 -21.75
CA SER A 308 25.78 -36.20 -20.77
C SER A 308 25.87 -35.13 -19.66
N PRO A 309 26.10 -35.50 -18.39
CA PRO A 309 26.20 -34.53 -17.32
C PRO A 309 27.64 -34.02 -17.24
N ASP A 310 27.94 -32.90 -17.88
CA ASP A 310 29.14 -32.14 -17.51
C ASP A 310 28.95 -30.65 -17.83
N PHE A 311 28.46 -29.90 -16.84
CA PHE A 311 28.69 -28.46 -16.73
C PHE A 311 28.29 -27.96 -15.33
N THR A 312 29.28 -27.81 -14.46
CA THR A 312 29.20 -26.98 -13.26
C THR A 312 29.07 -25.51 -13.65
N PRO A 313 28.10 -24.74 -13.12
CA PRO A 313 28.09 -23.29 -13.32
C PRO A 313 29.26 -22.64 -12.57
N GLN A 314 30.19 -22.02 -13.30
CA GLN A 314 31.19 -21.12 -12.73
C GLN A 314 30.49 -19.84 -12.24
N ASP A 315 30.55 -19.62 -10.93
CA ASP A 315 30.22 -18.37 -10.25
C ASP A 315 31.34 -17.36 -10.53
N THR A 316 31.08 -16.37 -11.39
CA THR A 316 32.05 -15.30 -11.69
C THR A 316 31.86 -14.12 -10.74
N SER A 317 31.94 -14.38 -9.44
CA SER A 317 32.10 -13.34 -8.42
C SER A 317 33.41 -13.59 -7.66
N PRO A 318 34.34 -12.61 -7.61
CA PRO A 318 35.59 -12.79 -6.88
C PRO A 318 35.33 -12.83 -5.37
N PRO A 319 36.06 -13.65 -4.61
CA PRO A 319 35.86 -13.80 -3.18
C PRO A 319 36.18 -12.49 -2.42
N PRO A 320 35.56 -12.22 -1.26
CA PRO A 320 35.62 -10.94 -0.54
C PRO A 320 37.03 -10.46 -0.17
N HIS A 321 38.02 -11.36 -0.14
CA HIS A 321 39.38 -11.03 0.25
C HIS A 321 40.20 -10.34 -0.86
N GLN A 322 39.82 -10.48 -2.13
CA GLN A 322 40.49 -9.78 -3.25
C GLN A 322 40.02 -8.34 -3.44
N LEU A 323 38.79 -8.03 -3.02
CA LEU A 323 38.22 -6.67 -3.09
C LEU A 323 38.89 -5.70 -2.11
N LEU A 324 39.43 -6.21 -1.00
CA LEU A 324 40.17 -5.40 -0.01
C LEU A 324 41.57 -5.01 -0.51
N GLU A 325 42.27 -5.89 -1.23
CA GLU A 325 43.59 -5.59 -1.82
C GLU A 325 43.50 -4.59 -3.01
N GLU A 326 42.41 -4.63 -3.79
CA GLU A 326 42.19 -3.65 -4.86
C GLU A 326 41.86 -2.24 -4.34
N MET A 327 41.24 -2.13 -3.16
CA MET A 327 41.00 -0.82 -2.53
C MET A 327 42.26 -0.20 -1.93
N GLU A 328 43.23 -1.01 -1.46
CA GLU A 328 44.51 -0.51 -0.92
C GLU A 328 45.50 -0.08 -2.02
N THR A 329 45.36 -0.56 -3.26
CA THR A 329 46.30 -0.27 -4.35
C THR A 329 45.90 0.87 -5.28
N GLY A 330 44.82 1.59 -4.98
CA GLY A 330 44.56 2.95 -5.50
C GLY A 330 44.43 3.10 -7.02
N ARG A 331 44.03 2.04 -7.75
CA ARG A 331 43.88 2.11 -9.21
C ARG A 331 42.42 2.42 -9.59
N ARG A 332 42.14 3.69 -9.89
CA ARG A 332 40.84 4.15 -10.42
C ARG A 332 40.62 3.70 -11.86
N TYR A 333 39.38 3.31 -12.17
CA TYR A 333 38.75 3.61 -13.47
C TYR A 333 37.53 4.49 -13.25
#